data_AF-A0A2E7UW63-F1
#
_entry.id   AF-A0A2E7UW63-F1
#
_cell.length_a   1.000
_cell.length_b   1.000
_cell.length_c   1.000
_cell.angle_alpha   90.00
_cell.angle_beta   90.00
_cell.angle_gamma   90.00
#
_symmetry.space_group_name_H-M   'P 1'
#
loop_
_entity.id
_entity.type
_entity.pdbx_description
1 polymer ?
#
loop_
_entity_poly.entity_id
_entity_poly.type
_entity_poly.pdbx_seq_one_letter_code
_entity_poly.pdbx_strand_id
1 'polypeptide(L)'
;MSPPSRWDATRAIILSVVLLLQMLDAVPLPELRERHLQNPVAQSELKRWTQFLQSTGVDITQDELAAFGLRVGGVAGAFRKSVLRPWSPFRRVTGTGQDWSLFSIPEPAAGRLVVEGHMADGTVTTFYRAPGGNGDALDTMLEYRRLRGVYDSASDRPQPRKIYRQFGRWLSARLMADHPDIMQVEVRLDRHQIRTPDQPLSPPDERRHARMYTRADLELEGLLEATP
;
A
#
# COMPACT_ATOMS: atom_id res chain seq x y z
N MET A 1 28.95 -7.58 41.63
CA MET A 1 28.15 -8.02 40.46
C MET A 1 28.54 -9.45 40.16
N SER A 2 27.59 -10.39 40.21
CA SER A 2 27.85 -11.76 39.79
C SER A 2 28.10 -11.81 38.27
N PRO A 3 29.04 -12.64 37.78
CA PRO A 3 29.24 -12.80 36.34
C PRO A 3 27.95 -13.34 35.69
N PRO A 4 27.62 -12.92 34.45
CA PRO A 4 26.43 -13.39 33.75
C PRO A 4 26.48 -14.92 33.58
N SER A 5 25.32 -15.57 33.70
CA SER A 5 25.24 -17.01 33.44
C SER A 5 25.52 -17.30 31.97
N ARG A 6 25.94 -18.53 31.64
CA ARG A 6 26.10 -18.96 30.24
C ARG A 6 24.79 -18.76 29.44
N TRP A 7 23.66 -18.96 30.09
CA TRP A 7 22.35 -18.75 29.49
C TRP A 7 22.08 -17.28 29.15
N ASP A 8 22.44 -16.35 30.05
CA ASP A 8 22.29 -14.91 29.80
C ASP A 8 23.12 -14.48 28.59
N ALA A 9 24.35 -14.99 28.47
CA ALA A 9 25.20 -14.73 27.32
C ALA A 9 24.61 -15.28 26.02
N THR A 10 24.15 -16.54 26.02
CA THR A 10 23.50 -17.14 24.83
C THR A 10 22.24 -16.38 24.42
N ARG A 11 21.38 -16.03 25.38
CA ARG A 11 20.17 -15.25 25.14
C ARG A 11 20.51 -13.87 24.56
N ALA A 12 21.52 -13.19 25.12
CA ALA A 12 21.97 -11.90 24.62
C ALA A 12 22.44 -12.01 23.17
N ILE A 13 23.25 -13.02 22.83
CA ILE A 13 23.70 -13.25 21.44
C ILE A 13 22.51 -13.47 20.50
N ILE A 14 21.55 -14.31 20.88
CA ILE A 14 20.35 -14.58 20.07
C ILE A 14 19.55 -13.29 19.84
N LEU A 15 19.31 -12.51 20.90
CA LEU A 15 18.60 -11.24 20.80
C LEU A 15 19.36 -10.23 19.94
N SER A 16 20.69 -10.14 20.08
CA SER A 16 21.52 -9.28 19.25
C SER A 16 21.45 -9.66 17.78
N VAL A 17 21.45 -10.95 17.44
CA VAL A 17 21.29 -11.42 16.07
C VAL A 17 19.90 -11.04 15.53
N VAL A 18 18.84 -11.26 16.30
CA VAL A 18 17.47 -10.89 15.89
C VAL A 18 17.35 -9.37 15.68
N LEU A 19 17.88 -8.56 16.59
CA LEU A 19 17.88 -7.10 16.48
C LEU A 19 18.69 -6.63 15.28
N LEU A 20 19.88 -7.21 15.05
CA LEU A 20 20.71 -6.87 13.88
C LEU A 20 19.99 -7.18 12.58
N LEU A 21 19.34 -8.34 12.47
CA LEU A 21 18.54 -8.71 11.30
C LEU A 21 17.34 -7.76 11.12
N GLN A 22 16.67 -7.39 12.21
CA GLN A 22 15.57 -6.44 12.17
C GLN A 22 16.04 -5.03 11.76
N MET A 23 17.20 -4.59 12.23
CA MET A 23 17.82 -3.33 11.81
C MET A 23 18.13 -3.34 10.32
N LEU A 24 18.76 -4.42 9.81
CA LEU A 24 19.04 -4.58 8.38
C LEU A 24 17.76 -4.61 7.53
N ASP A 25 16.65 -5.10 8.08
CA ASP A 25 15.34 -5.08 7.43
C ASP A 25 14.66 -3.70 7.47
N ALA A 26 14.91 -2.95 8.54
CA ALA A 26 14.34 -1.62 8.78
C ALA A 26 15.11 -0.49 8.09
N VAL A 27 16.38 -0.69 7.70
CA VAL A 27 17.10 0.34 6.94
C VAL A 27 16.36 0.57 5.62
N PRO A 28 15.85 1.79 5.36
CA PRO A 28 15.19 2.11 4.10
C PRO A 28 16.26 2.24 3.02
N LEU A 29 16.73 1.10 2.53
CA LEU A 29 17.61 1.00 1.37
C LEU A 29 16.70 0.70 0.17
N PRO A 30 16.11 1.73 -0.48
CA PRO A 30 15.26 1.50 -1.63
C PRO A 30 16.04 0.81 -2.73
N GLU A 31 15.41 -0.20 -3.32
CA GLU A 31 15.81 -0.68 -4.64
C GLU A 31 15.35 0.36 -5.66
N LEU A 32 16.12 1.44 -5.80
CA LEU A 32 15.89 2.47 -6.81
C LEU A 32 16.07 1.84 -8.19
N ARG A 33 15.09 2.09 -9.06
CA ARG A 33 15.08 1.70 -10.47
C ARG A 33 14.90 2.96 -11.29
N GLU A 34 15.35 2.95 -12.54
CA GLU A 34 15.24 4.11 -13.44
C GLU A 34 13.82 4.66 -13.53
N ARG A 35 12.82 3.78 -13.62
CA ARG A 35 11.39 4.20 -13.63
C ARG A 35 10.97 4.98 -12.38
N HIS A 36 11.57 4.72 -11.22
CA HIS A 36 11.24 5.46 -9.99
C HIS A 36 11.75 6.90 -10.08
N LEU A 37 12.82 7.13 -10.84
CA LEU A 37 13.33 8.47 -11.10
C LEU A 37 12.41 9.25 -12.04
N GLN A 38 11.56 8.60 -12.83
CA GLN A 38 10.57 9.30 -13.67
C GLN A 38 9.44 9.93 -12.85
N ASN A 39 9.33 9.60 -11.55
CA ASN A 39 8.34 10.20 -10.66
C ASN A 39 8.65 11.70 -10.42
N PRO A 40 7.69 12.61 -10.62
CA PRO A 40 7.89 14.04 -10.38
C PRO A 40 8.40 14.37 -8.97
N VAL A 41 7.96 13.62 -7.95
CA VAL A 41 8.40 13.78 -6.56
C VAL A 41 9.87 13.37 -6.41
N ALA A 42 10.28 12.28 -7.05
CA ALA A 42 11.68 11.86 -7.04
C ALA A 42 12.57 12.90 -7.73
N GLN A 43 12.12 13.50 -8.83
CA GLN A 43 12.82 14.58 -9.52
C GLN A 43 12.94 15.84 -8.66
N SER A 44 11.88 16.23 -7.94
CA SER A 44 11.95 17.37 -7.02
C SER A 44 12.89 17.14 -5.84
N GLU A 45 12.90 15.92 -5.28
CA GLU A 45 13.81 15.55 -4.20
C GLU A 45 15.27 15.50 -4.70
N LEU A 46 15.53 14.89 -5.86
CA LEU A 46 16.87 14.89 -6.47
C LEU A 46 17.39 16.30 -6.68
N LYS A 47 16.56 17.20 -7.21
CA LYS A 47 16.92 18.62 -7.37
C LYS A 47 17.26 19.27 -6.03
N ARG A 48 16.43 19.05 -5.00
CA ARG A 48 16.64 19.60 -3.65
C ARG A 48 17.95 19.10 -3.02
N TRP A 49 18.22 17.80 -3.11
CA TRP A 49 19.46 17.20 -2.61
C TRP A 49 20.70 17.68 -3.37
N THR A 50 20.58 17.82 -4.70
CA THR A 50 21.65 18.39 -5.54
C THR A 50 21.99 19.81 -5.09
N GLN A 51 20.98 20.66 -4.92
CA GLN A 51 21.16 22.04 -4.43
C GLN A 51 21.77 22.09 -3.03
N PHE A 52 21.36 21.20 -2.13
CA PHE A 52 21.93 21.09 -0.80
C PHE A 52 23.41 20.67 -0.83
N LEU A 53 23.78 19.69 -1.65
CA LEU A 53 25.17 19.25 -1.77
C LEU A 53 26.05 20.35 -2.39
N GLN A 54 25.56 21.02 -3.43
CA GLN A 54 26.24 22.15 -4.05
C GLN A 54 26.45 23.31 -3.07
N SER A 55 25.52 23.57 -2.15
CA SER A 55 25.69 24.61 -1.12
C SER A 55 26.79 24.29 -0.10
N THR A 56 27.18 23.01 0.02
CA THR A 56 28.33 22.57 0.83
C THR A 56 29.64 22.48 0.04
N GLY A 57 29.65 22.90 -1.23
CA GLY A 57 30.84 22.88 -2.10
C GLY A 57 31.05 21.57 -2.86
N VAL A 58 30.08 20.65 -2.87
CA VAL A 58 30.13 19.43 -3.67
C VAL A 58 29.62 19.72 -5.09
N ASP A 59 30.52 19.74 -6.08
CA ASP A 59 30.16 19.88 -7.49
C ASP A 59 29.60 18.55 -8.02
N ILE A 60 28.27 18.44 -8.02
CA ILE A 60 27.54 17.27 -8.51
C ILE A 60 26.30 17.73 -9.29
N THR A 61 26.02 17.08 -10.40
CA THR A 61 24.80 17.28 -11.19
C THR A 61 23.67 16.37 -10.71
N GLN A 62 22.43 16.70 -11.11
CA GLN A 62 21.26 15.88 -10.78
C GLN A 62 21.37 14.46 -11.35
N ASP A 63 21.89 14.32 -12.57
CA ASP A 63 22.06 13.02 -13.24
C ASP A 63 23.14 12.17 -12.57
N GLU A 64 24.24 12.79 -12.13
CA GLU A 64 25.29 12.10 -11.37
C GLU A 64 24.78 11.63 -10.01
N LEU A 65 24.01 12.47 -9.30
CA LEU A 65 23.39 12.07 -8.03
C LEU A 65 22.39 10.93 -8.23
N ALA A 66 21.60 10.97 -9.30
CA ALA A 66 20.67 9.91 -9.66
C ALA A 66 21.40 8.59 -9.97
N ALA A 67 22.45 8.63 -10.79
CA ALA A 67 23.28 7.47 -11.13
C ALA A 67 23.98 6.90 -9.88
N PHE A 68 24.47 7.76 -8.98
CA PHE A 68 25.02 7.37 -7.70
C PHE A 68 23.97 6.65 -6.84
N GLY A 69 22.76 7.20 -6.74
CA GLY A 69 21.65 6.61 -6.00
C GLY A 69 21.24 5.24 -6.54
N LEU A 70 21.15 5.07 -7.87
CA LEU A 70 20.87 3.77 -8.50
C LEU A 70 21.95 2.73 -8.19
N ARG A 71 23.22 3.11 -8.28
CA ARG A 71 24.35 2.22 -8.01
C ARG A 71 24.38 1.78 -6.54
N VAL A 72 24.30 2.75 -5.61
CA VAL A 72 24.31 2.46 -4.17
C VAL A 72 23.09 1.66 -3.77
N GLY A 73 21.90 2.03 -4.25
CA GLY A 73 20.65 1.31 -4.00
C GLY A 73 20.70 -0.14 -4.50
N GLY A 74 21.26 -0.37 -5.70
CA GLY A 74 21.45 -1.72 -6.24
C GLY A 74 22.38 -2.58 -5.41
N VAL A 75 23.56 -2.06 -5.04
CA VAL A 75 24.54 -2.77 -4.20
C VAL A 75 23.97 -3.06 -2.81
N ALA A 76 23.37 -2.05 -2.17
CA ALA A 76 22.80 -2.18 -0.84
C ALA A 76 21.61 -3.15 -0.81
N GLY A 77 20.74 -3.10 -1.83
CA GLY A 77 19.62 -4.03 -2.01
C GLY A 77 20.09 -5.47 -2.23
N ALA A 78 21.12 -5.68 -3.06
CA ALA A 78 21.70 -7.01 -3.29
C ALA A 78 22.34 -7.58 -2.01
N PHE A 79 23.08 -6.76 -1.27
CA PHE A 79 23.66 -7.12 0.02
C PHE A 79 22.57 -7.52 1.03
N ARG A 80 21.55 -6.65 1.23
CA ARG A 80 20.41 -6.92 2.11
C ARG A 80 19.73 -8.24 1.74
N LYS A 81 19.44 -8.47 0.45
CA LYS A 81 18.80 -9.71 -0.01
C LYS A 81 19.67 -10.94 0.26
N SER A 82 20.98 -10.84 0.06
CA SER A 82 21.92 -11.93 0.32
C SER A 82 21.94 -12.29 1.81
N VAL A 83 22.05 -11.29 2.70
CA VAL A 83 22.08 -11.49 4.15
C VAL A 83 20.74 -12.00 4.69
N LEU A 84 19.61 -11.48 4.22
CA LEU A 84 18.28 -11.81 4.75
C LEU A 84 17.67 -13.09 4.16
N ARG A 85 18.11 -13.56 2.99
CA ARG A 85 17.53 -14.74 2.32
C ARG A 85 17.52 -16.00 3.20
N PRO A 86 18.61 -16.37 3.90
CA PRO A 86 18.63 -17.54 4.78
C PRO A 86 17.61 -17.47 5.92
N TRP A 87 17.25 -16.26 6.34
CA TRP A 87 16.33 -16.00 7.47
C TRP A 87 14.86 -15.91 7.04
N SER A 88 14.56 -16.06 5.74
CA SER A 88 13.19 -15.98 5.24
C SER A 88 12.20 -16.97 5.90
N PRO A 89 12.56 -18.23 6.25
CA PRO A 89 11.63 -19.12 6.95
C PRO A 89 11.30 -18.59 8.35
N PHE A 90 12.31 -18.15 9.10
CA PHE A 90 12.12 -17.59 10.44
C PHE A 90 11.21 -16.37 10.39
N ARG A 91 11.49 -15.40 9.50
CA ARG A 91 10.68 -14.18 9.33
C ARG A 91 9.24 -14.48 8.93
N ARG A 92 9.01 -15.55 8.16
CA ARG A 92 7.67 -15.99 7.78
C ARG A 92 6.92 -16.54 8.99
N VAL A 93 7.57 -17.35 9.83
CA VAL A 93 6.97 -17.95 11.02
C VAL A 93 6.67 -16.89 12.08
N THR A 94 7.59 -15.93 12.28
CA THR A 94 7.44 -14.87 13.30
C THR A 94 6.63 -13.67 12.84
N GLY A 95 6.35 -13.55 11.53
CA GLY A 95 5.69 -12.37 10.97
C GLY A 95 6.56 -11.11 10.93
N THR A 96 7.88 -11.22 11.16
CA THR A 96 8.81 -10.06 11.16
C THR A 96 9.30 -9.68 9.75
N GLY A 97 8.58 -10.10 8.71
CA GLY A 97 8.91 -9.84 7.30
C GLY A 97 8.45 -8.48 6.76
N GLN A 98 8.22 -7.47 7.60
CA GLN A 98 7.69 -6.19 7.15
C GLN A 98 8.73 -5.41 6.33
N ASP A 99 8.42 -5.13 5.07
CA ASP A 99 9.31 -4.38 4.20
C ASP A 99 9.09 -2.86 4.37
N TRP A 100 10.08 -2.20 4.94
CA TRP A 100 10.08 -0.74 5.14
C TRP A 100 10.33 0.04 3.84
N SER A 101 10.62 -0.67 2.74
CA SER A 101 10.71 -0.06 1.40
C SER A 101 9.43 0.68 0.99
N LEU A 102 8.29 0.36 1.60
CA LEU A 102 7.02 1.06 1.39
C LEU A 102 7.06 2.56 1.72
N PHE A 103 8.08 3.03 2.46
CA PHE A 103 8.22 4.42 2.85
C PHE A 103 9.32 5.18 2.09
N SER A 104 9.98 4.56 1.12
CA SER A 104 11.14 5.20 0.47
C SER A 104 10.80 6.33 -0.48
N ILE A 105 9.59 6.30 -1.06
CA ILE A 105 9.10 7.35 -1.94
C ILE A 105 7.72 7.73 -1.40
N PRO A 106 7.50 8.97 -0.94
CA PRO A 106 6.18 9.40 -0.53
C PRO A 106 5.27 9.36 -1.76
N GLU A 107 4.21 8.57 -1.71
CA GLU A 107 3.19 8.58 -2.74
C GLU A 107 2.33 9.84 -2.55
N PRO A 108 2.24 10.73 -3.56
CA PRO A 108 1.44 11.96 -3.46
C PRO A 108 -0.06 11.70 -3.51
N ALA A 109 -0.51 10.45 -3.67
CA ALA A 109 -1.91 10.08 -3.71
C ALA A 109 -2.27 8.85 -2.86
N ALA A 110 -3.34 8.94 -2.08
CA ALA A 110 -3.92 7.81 -1.38
C ALA A 110 -4.90 7.04 -2.28
N GLY A 111 -4.91 5.72 -2.12
CA GLY A 111 -6.01 4.88 -2.60
C GLY A 111 -7.24 5.02 -1.71
N ARG A 112 -8.39 5.31 -2.31
CA ARG A 112 -9.69 5.45 -1.63
C ARG A 112 -10.67 4.41 -2.18
N LEU A 113 -11.07 3.47 -1.33
CA LEU A 113 -12.13 2.53 -1.67
C LEU A 113 -13.47 3.28 -1.74
N VAL A 114 -14.20 3.07 -2.83
CA VAL A 114 -15.57 3.58 -3.01
C VAL A 114 -16.47 2.42 -3.42
N VAL A 115 -17.64 2.36 -2.79
CA VAL A 115 -18.68 1.37 -3.03
C VAL A 115 -19.97 2.11 -3.36
N GLU A 116 -20.45 1.92 -4.59
CA GLU A 116 -21.67 2.54 -5.10
C GLU A 116 -22.67 1.44 -5.48
N GLY A 117 -23.93 1.60 -5.07
CA GLY A 117 -25.04 0.74 -5.49
C GLY A 117 -25.89 1.47 -6.53
N HIS A 118 -26.23 0.77 -7.60
CA HIS A 118 -27.08 1.22 -8.68
C HIS A 118 -28.44 0.53 -8.55
N MET A 119 -29.47 1.33 -8.33
CA MET A 119 -30.85 0.88 -8.16
C MET A 119 -31.55 0.63 -9.51
N ALA A 120 -32.69 -0.05 -9.48
CA ALA A 120 -33.47 -0.35 -10.68
C ALA A 120 -34.02 0.91 -11.38
N ASP A 121 -34.26 2.00 -10.64
CA ASP A 121 -34.73 3.29 -11.17
C ASP A 121 -33.60 4.16 -11.77
N GLY A 122 -32.35 3.67 -11.75
CA GLY A 122 -31.18 4.39 -12.21
C GLY A 122 -30.51 5.27 -11.15
N THR A 123 -31.05 5.35 -9.94
CA THR A 123 -30.44 6.06 -8.81
C THR A 123 -29.11 5.39 -8.43
N VAL A 124 -28.09 6.21 -8.17
CA VAL A 124 -26.78 5.76 -7.68
C VAL A 124 -26.57 6.27 -6.26
N THR A 125 -26.32 5.36 -5.33
CA THR A 125 -26.08 5.67 -3.92
C THR A 125 -24.68 5.23 -3.52
N THR A 126 -23.89 6.13 -2.94
CA THR A 126 -22.60 5.76 -2.33
C THR A 126 -22.84 5.18 -0.94
N PHE A 127 -22.58 3.90 -0.77
CA PHE A 127 -22.72 3.19 0.51
C PHE A 127 -21.45 3.31 1.37
N TYR A 128 -20.28 3.43 0.73
CA TYR A 128 -19.03 3.61 1.45
C TYR A 128 -18.02 4.40 0.63
N ARG A 129 -17.24 5.25 1.31
CA ARG A 129 -16.10 5.99 0.75
C ARG A 129 -15.03 6.13 1.84
N ALA A 130 -13.82 5.65 1.58
CA ALA A 130 -12.72 5.72 2.54
C ALA A 130 -12.08 7.13 2.64
N PRO A 131 -11.50 7.54 3.79
CA PRO A 131 -11.82 6.99 5.11
C PRO A 131 -13.30 7.26 5.37
N GLY A 132 -14.04 6.29 5.92
CA GLY A 132 -15.49 6.40 6.12
C GLY A 132 -15.89 7.50 7.10
N GLY A 133 -16.83 7.23 8.00
CA GLY A 133 -17.35 8.21 8.96
C GLY A 133 -18.86 8.39 8.94
N ASN A 134 -19.58 7.51 8.24
CA ASN A 134 -21.04 7.43 8.35
C ASN A 134 -21.48 6.65 9.59
N GLY A 135 -20.57 5.87 10.21
CA GLY A 135 -20.87 5.09 11.42
C GLY A 135 -21.79 3.88 11.18
N ASP A 136 -21.99 3.49 9.93
CA ASP A 136 -22.80 2.33 9.57
C ASP A 136 -22.03 1.01 9.74
N ALA A 137 -22.74 -0.11 9.58
CA ALA A 137 -22.16 -1.44 9.70
C ALA A 137 -21.06 -1.69 8.65
N LEU A 138 -21.21 -1.11 7.46
CA LEU A 138 -20.26 -1.25 6.36
C LEU A 138 -18.97 -0.50 6.67
N ASP A 139 -19.04 0.68 7.28
CA ASP A 139 -17.91 1.48 7.74
C ASP A 139 -17.08 0.74 8.80
N THR A 140 -17.76 0.14 9.79
CA THR A 140 -17.11 -0.69 10.82
C THR A 140 -16.40 -1.90 10.22
N MET A 141 -17.02 -2.53 9.23
CA MET A 141 -16.45 -3.69 8.54
C MET A 141 -15.30 -3.31 7.61
N LEU A 142 -15.43 -2.18 6.92
CA LEU A 142 -14.48 -1.68 5.92
C LEU A 142 -13.43 -0.73 6.51
N GLU A 143 -13.29 -0.68 7.83
CA GLU A 143 -12.32 0.19 8.51
C GLU A 143 -10.94 0.04 7.86
N TYR A 144 -10.44 1.13 7.26
CA TYR A 144 -9.36 1.13 6.27
C TYR A 144 -8.12 0.35 6.70
N ARG A 145 -7.74 0.43 7.99
CA ARG A 145 -6.54 -0.22 8.51
C ARG A 145 -6.61 -1.75 8.47
N ARG A 146 -7.80 -2.34 8.49
CA ARG A 146 -8.01 -3.79 8.46
C ARG A 146 -7.90 -4.36 7.05
N LEU A 147 -8.29 -3.57 6.06
CA LEU A 147 -8.43 -4.03 4.67
C LEU A 147 -7.36 -3.47 3.72
N ARG A 148 -6.45 -2.62 4.21
CA ARG A 148 -5.34 -2.10 3.39
C ARG A 148 -4.63 -3.20 2.62
N GLY A 149 -4.36 -4.36 3.23
CA GLY A 149 -3.70 -5.50 2.55
C GLY A 149 -4.46 -6.08 1.35
N VAL A 150 -5.77 -5.85 1.27
CA VAL A 150 -6.66 -6.35 0.20
C VAL A 150 -6.68 -5.41 -1.00
N TYR A 151 -6.66 -4.08 -0.76
CA TYR A 151 -6.88 -3.09 -1.80
C TYR A 151 -5.83 -1.97 -1.90
N ASP A 152 -4.64 -2.11 -1.29
CA ASP A 152 -3.59 -1.09 -1.38
C ASP A 152 -3.23 -0.74 -2.83
N SER A 153 -3.68 0.44 -3.27
CA SER A 153 -3.36 1.04 -4.57
C SER A 153 -2.27 2.11 -4.48
N ALA A 154 -1.67 2.32 -3.30
CA ALA A 154 -0.59 3.29 -3.09
C ALA A 154 0.76 2.80 -3.65
N SER A 155 0.73 2.06 -4.75
CA SER A 155 1.94 1.61 -5.45
C SER A 155 1.76 1.79 -6.95
N ASP A 156 2.88 1.88 -7.67
CA ASP A 156 2.98 1.85 -9.15
C ASP A 156 2.35 0.60 -9.81
N ARG A 157 1.63 -0.23 -9.05
CA ARG A 157 0.95 -1.40 -9.59
C ARG A 157 -0.17 -0.95 -10.52
N PRO A 158 -0.14 -1.38 -11.80
CA PRO A 158 -1.19 -1.02 -12.75
C PRO A 158 -2.49 -1.78 -12.50
N GLN A 159 -2.47 -2.84 -11.66
CA GLN A 159 -3.63 -3.69 -11.39
C GLN A 159 -3.67 -4.17 -9.94
N PRO A 160 -4.88 -4.31 -9.36
CA PRO A 160 -5.05 -4.85 -8.02
C PRO A 160 -4.78 -6.36 -8.01
N ARG A 161 -4.51 -6.92 -6.84
CA ARG A 161 -4.29 -8.36 -6.67
C ARG A 161 -5.57 -9.15 -6.92
N LYS A 162 -5.46 -10.45 -7.22
CA LYS A 162 -6.61 -11.35 -7.40
C LYS A 162 -7.61 -11.31 -6.25
N ILE A 163 -7.13 -11.15 -5.02
CA ILE A 163 -7.96 -11.03 -3.81
C ILE A 163 -8.92 -9.83 -3.87
N TYR A 164 -8.57 -8.75 -4.55
CA TYR A 164 -9.45 -7.59 -4.73
C TYR A 164 -10.74 -7.95 -5.49
N ARG A 165 -10.64 -8.82 -6.51
CA ARG A 165 -11.82 -9.28 -7.26
C ARG A 165 -12.75 -10.11 -6.38
N GLN A 166 -12.18 -11.01 -5.57
CA GLN A 166 -12.95 -11.85 -4.64
C GLN A 166 -13.61 -10.99 -3.55
N PHE A 167 -12.86 -10.04 -3.01
CA PHE A 167 -13.34 -9.05 -2.06
C PHE A 167 -14.51 -8.22 -2.64
N GLY A 168 -14.37 -7.70 -3.86
CA GLY A 168 -15.43 -6.95 -4.53
C GLY A 168 -16.71 -7.76 -4.68
N ARG A 169 -16.62 -9.01 -5.13
CA ARG A 169 -17.79 -9.91 -5.25
C ARG A 169 -18.49 -10.16 -3.92
N TRP A 170 -17.70 -10.54 -2.90
CA TRP A 170 -18.22 -10.80 -1.56
C TRP A 170 -18.91 -9.55 -0.99
N LEU A 171 -18.28 -8.38 -1.15
CA LEU A 171 -18.82 -7.11 -0.68
C LEU A 171 -20.11 -6.73 -1.40
N SER A 172 -20.15 -6.89 -2.73
CA SER A 172 -21.34 -6.63 -3.54
C SER A 172 -22.50 -7.55 -3.18
N ALA A 173 -22.25 -8.85 -2.99
CA ALA A 173 -23.27 -9.80 -2.58
C ALA A 173 -23.82 -9.46 -1.19
N ARG A 174 -22.93 -9.13 -0.24
CA ARG A 174 -23.34 -8.69 1.10
C ARG A 174 -24.23 -7.45 1.04
N LEU A 175 -23.84 -6.44 0.25
CA LEU A 175 -24.60 -5.21 0.10
C LEU A 175 -25.97 -5.45 -0.56
N MET A 176 -26.03 -6.29 -1.59
CA MET A 176 -27.29 -6.64 -2.28
C MET A 176 -28.24 -7.50 -1.43
N ALA A 177 -27.71 -8.25 -0.46
CA ALA A 177 -28.52 -8.98 0.52
C ALA A 177 -29.16 -8.03 1.53
N ASP A 178 -28.42 -7.01 1.97
CA ASP A 178 -28.93 -6.01 2.93
C ASP A 178 -29.82 -4.94 2.22
N HIS A 179 -29.67 -4.76 0.89
CA HIS A 179 -30.42 -3.82 0.05
C HIS A 179 -30.96 -4.50 -1.23
N PRO A 180 -32.15 -5.11 -1.19
CA PRO A 180 -32.73 -5.90 -2.29
C PRO A 180 -33.01 -5.11 -3.58
N ASP A 181 -33.15 -3.79 -3.48
CA ASP A 181 -33.40 -2.86 -4.59
C ASP A 181 -32.16 -2.56 -5.45
N ILE A 182 -30.97 -2.89 -4.94
CA ILE A 182 -29.72 -2.74 -5.71
C ILE A 182 -29.67 -3.80 -6.81
N MET A 183 -29.44 -3.33 -8.04
CA MET A 183 -29.26 -4.16 -9.24
C MET A 183 -27.79 -4.37 -9.59
N GLN A 184 -26.94 -3.38 -9.32
CA GLN A 184 -25.51 -3.45 -9.58
C GLN A 184 -24.73 -2.76 -8.47
N VAL A 185 -23.53 -3.27 -8.15
CA VAL A 185 -22.61 -2.64 -7.22
C VAL A 185 -21.29 -2.38 -7.93
N GLU A 186 -20.84 -1.14 -7.89
CA GLU A 186 -19.49 -0.76 -8.30
C GLU A 186 -18.56 -0.71 -7.10
N VAL A 187 -17.47 -1.47 -7.17
CA VAL A 187 -16.34 -1.38 -6.22
C VAL A 187 -15.13 -0.84 -6.96
N ARG A 188 -14.65 0.34 -6.55
CA ARG A 188 -13.52 1.03 -7.19
C ARG A 188 -12.52 1.58 -6.19
N LEU A 189 -11.30 1.84 -6.69
CA LEU A 189 -10.23 2.47 -5.94
C LEU A 189 -9.90 3.80 -6.61
N ASP A 190 -10.31 4.87 -5.97
CA ASP A 190 -10.00 6.22 -6.40
C ASP A 190 -8.57 6.58 -6.03
N ARG A 191 -7.90 7.31 -6.92
CA ARG A 191 -6.62 7.95 -6.63
C ARG A 191 -6.90 9.36 -6.13
N HIS A 192 -6.81 9.52 -4.82
CA HIS A 192 -7.02 10.78 -4.14
C HIS A 192 -5.68 11.48 -3.87
N GLN A 193 -5.46 12.66 -4.44
CA GLN A 193 -4.23 13.41 -4.18
C GLN A 193 -4.18 13.88 -2.71
N ILE A 194 -3.08 13.56 -2.03
CA ILE A 194 -2.79 14.06 -0.70
C ILE A 194 -2.21 15.46 -0.86
N ARG A 195 -2.79 16.43 -0.15
CA ARG A 195 -2.35 17.81 -0.19
C ARG A 195 -1.84 18.29 1.15
N THR A 196 -0.94 19.25 1.12
CA THR A 196 -0.63 20.07 2.29
C THR A 196 -1.69 21.15 2.48
N PRO A 197 -1.87 21.71 3.69
CA PRO A 197 -2.92 22.70 3.96
C PRO A 197 -2.89 23.96 3.08
N ASP A 198 -1.71 24.33 2.59
CA ASP A 198 -1.41 25.50 1.76
C ASP A 198 -1.62 25.26 0.25
N GLN A 199 -1.81 24.02 -0.18
CA GLN A 199 -2.04 23.69 -1.59
C GLN A 199 -3.50 23.96 -2.00
N PRO A 200 -3.74 24.38 -3.26
CA PRO A 200 -5.08 24.58 -3.79
C PRO A 200 -5.89 23.27 -3.80
N LEU A 201 -7.21 23.39 -3.98
CA LEU A 201 -8.08 22.22 -4.11
C LEU A 201 -7.59 21.32 -5.24
N SER A 202 -7.43 20.04 -4.93
CA SER A 202 -7.03 19.03 -5.89
C SER A 202 -8.11 18.84 -6.97
N PRO A 203 -7.73 18.43 -8.19
CA PRO A 203 -8.69 17.96 -9.16
C PRO A 203 -9.53 16.80 -8.60
N PRO A 204 -10.70 16.50 -9.20
CA PRO A 204 -11.50 15.35 -8.82
C PRO A 204 -10.67 14.05 -8.81
N ASP A 205 -11.01 13.15 -7.89
CA ASP A 205 -10.31 11.88 -7.76
C ASP A 205 -10.35 11.09 -9.09
N GLU A 206 -9.22 10.50 -9.46
CA GLU A 206 -9.13 9.66 -10.65
C GLU A 206 -9.67 8.26 -10.32
N ARG A 207 -10.74 7.84 -11.02
CA ARG A 207 -11.34 6.51 -10.85
C ARG A 207 -10.37 5.43 -11.35
N ARG A 208 -9.91 4.54 -10.48
CA ARG A 208 -9.09 3.37 -10.86
C ARG A 208 -9.76 2.06 -10.43
N HIS A 209 -9.41 1.00 -11.15
CA HIS A 209 -9.75 -0.39 -10.79
C HIS A 209 -11.25 -0.63 -10.53
N ALA A 210 -12.12 0.12 -11.21
CA ALA A 210 -13.56 -0.07 -11.10
C ALA A 210 -13.97 -1.48 -11.56
N ARG A 211 -14.85 -2.09 -10.77
CA ARG A 211 -15.46 -3.38 -11.04
C ARG A 211 -16.94 -3.27 -10.74
N MET A 212 -17.75 -3.56 -11.75
CA MET A 212 -19.19 -3.66 -11.63
C MET A 212 -19.55 -5.13 -11.40
N TYR A 213 -20.44 -5.37 -10.45
CA TYR A 213 -21.00 -6.68 -10.15
C TYR A 213 -22.52 -6.58 -10.21
N THR A 214 -23.16 -7.40 -11.05
CA THR A 214 -24.62 -7.41 -11.16
C THR A 214 -25.22 -8.46 -10.24
N ARG A 215 -26.49 -8.27 -9.85
CA ARG A 215 -27.24 -9.23 -9.06
C ARG A 215 -27.25 -10.62 -9.71
N ALA A 216 -27.57 -10.66 -11.01
CA ALA A 216 -27.61 -11.89 -11.80
C ALA A 216 -26.28 -12.65 -11.81
N ASP A 217 -25.14 -11.94 -11.94
CA ASP A 217 -23.82 -12.58 -11.90
C ASP A 217 -23.55 -13.23 -10.53
N LEU A 218 -23.95 -12.57 -9.45
CA LEU A 218 -23.72 -13.04 -8.08
C LEU A 218 -24.65 -14.20 -7.70
N GLU A 219 -25.89 -14.20 -8.19
CA GLU A 219 -26.82 -15.32 -8.07
C GLU A 219 -26.30 -16.54 -8.85
N LEU A 220 -25.82 -16.34 -10.08
CA LEU A 220 -25.21 -17.41 -10.89
C LEU A 220 -23.95 -18.01 -10.24
N GLU A 221 -23.16 -17.18 -9.56
CA GLU A 221 -21.98 -17.61 -8.80
C GLU A 221 -22.33 -18.23 -7.43
N GLY A 222 -23.61 -18.24 -7.02
CA GLY A 222 -24.07 -18.78 -5.73
C GLY A 222 -23.61 -17.94 -4.53
N LEU A 223 -23.31 -16.66 -4.74
CA LEU A 223 -22.91 -15.72 -3.68
C LEU A 223 -24.09 -14.94 -3.11
N LEU A 224 -25.22 -14.94 -3.81
CA LEU A 224 -26.46 -14.30 -3.42
C LEU A 224 -27.61 -15.30 -3.62
N GLU A 225 -28.55 -15.35 -2.67
CA GLU A 225 -29.77 -16.14 -2.85
C GLU A 225 -30.64 -15.51 -3.95
N ALA A 226 -31.19 -16.36 -4.82
CA ALA A 226 -32.07 -15.90 -5.88
C ALA A 226 -33.29 -15.20 -5.25
N THR A 227 -33.58 -14.00 -5.74
CA THR A 227 -34.78 -13.27 -5.30
C THR A 227 -36.02 -14.06 -5.76
N PRO A 228 -36.98 -14.37 -4.87
CA PRO A 228 -38.15 -15.18 -5.20
C PRO A 228 -39.06 -14.56 -6.26
#